data_AF-A0A3D1NRS5-F1
#
_entry.id   AF-A0A3D1NRS5-F1
#
_cell.length_a   1.000
_cell.length_b   1.000
_cell.length_c   1.000
_cell.angle_alpha   90.00
_cell.angle_beta   90.00
_cell.angle_gamma   90.00
#
_symmetry.space_group_name_H-M   'P 1'
#
loop_
_entity.id
_entity.type
_entity.pdbx_description
1 polymer ?
#
loop_
_entity_poly.entity_id
_entity_poly.type
_entity_poly.pdbx_seq_one_letter_code
_entity_poly.pdbx_strand_id
1 'polypeptide(L)' 'MKKYEVVSPYVVFSVKAGAGRKEYALKKDDAVELPENDIAVRAMVARRQIKEVAATTVEPADSKKK' A
#
# COMPACT_ATOMS: atom_id res chain seq x y z
N MET A 1 5.57 1.89 -10.11
CA MET A 1 4.95 1.52 -8.81
C MET A 1 3.79 2.48 -8.59
N LYS A 2 2.66 2.03 -8.06
CA LYS A 2 1.51 2.89 -7.77
C LYS A 2 1.39 3.08 -6.26
N LYS A 3 0.91 4.24 -5.85
CA LYS A 3 0.64 4.54 -4.45
C LYS A 3 -0.78 4.11 -4.13
N TYR A 4 -0.93 3.39 -3.03
CA TYR A 4 -2.21 2.95 -2.51
C TYR A 4 -2.35 3.42 -1.07
N GLU A 5 -3.50 3.97 -0.74
CA GLU A 5 -3.85 4.37 0.62
C GLU A 5 -4.76 3.31 1.23
N VAL A 6 -4.48 2.95 2.47
CA VAL A 6 -5.21 1.91 3.18
C VAL A 6 -6.48 2.52 3.77
N VAL A 7 -7.63 2.01 3.32
CA VAL A 7 -8.95 2.44 3.78
C VAL A 7 -9.44 1.57 4.93
N SER A 8 -8.89 0.36 5.06
CA SER A 8 -9.20 -0.57 6.15
C SER A 8 -8.49 -0.22 7.46
N PRO A 9 -9.09 -0.54 8.63
CA PRO A 9 -8.52 -0.25 9.95
C PRO A 9 -7.09 -0.80 10.12
N TYR A 10 -6.84 -2.00 9.59
CA TYR A 10 -5.55 -2.65 9.59
C TYR A 10 -5.48 -3.66 8.46
N VAL A 11 -4.39 -3.67 7.69
CA VAL A 11 -4.16 -4.64 6.62
C VAL A 11 -2.75 -5.20 6.73
N VAL A 12 -2.62 -6.51 6.55
CA VAL A 12 -1.34 -7.18 6.44
C VAL A 12 -1.35 -8.03 5.19
N PHE A 13 -0.35 -7.87 4.33
CA PHE A 13 -0.25 -8.62 3.08
C PHE A 13 1.18 -8.73 2.62
N SER A 14 1.47 -9.80 1.90
CA SER A 14 2.74 -9.99 1.23
C SER A 14 2.58 -9.75 -0.26
N VAL A 15 3.44 -8.92 -0.85
CA VAL A 15 3.57 -8.80 -2.31
C VAL A 15 4.80 -9.54 -2.78
N LYS A 16 4.74 -10.07 -4.00
CA LYS A 16 5.89 -10.71 -4.62
C LYS A 16 6.85 -9.62 -5.13
N ALA A 17 7.99 -9.51 -4.49
CA ALA A 17 9.04 -8.55 -4.85
C ALA A 17 10.24 -9.34 -5.44
N GLY A 18 10.21 -9.54 -6.76
CA GLY A 18 11.24 -10.31 -7.46
C GLY A 18 11.26 -11.78 -7.02
N ALA A 19 12.41 -12.24 -6.51
CA ALA A 19 12.59 -13.59 -5.98
C ALA A 19 12.02 -13.79 -4.56
N GLY A 20 11.71 -12.70 -3.85
CA GLY A 20 11.22 -12.72 -2.48
C GLY A 20 9.75 -12.33 -2.35
N ARG A 21 9.21 -12.51 -1.14
CA ARG A 21 7.95 -11.90 -0.72
C ARG A 21 8.28 -10.81 0.28
N LYS A 22 7.70 -9.64 0.10
CA LYS A 22 7.83 -8.52 1.02
C LYS A 22 6.49 -8.35 1.72
N GLU A 23 6.51 -8.45 3.04
CA GLU A 23 5.33 -8.32 3.87
C GLU A 23 5.14 -6.87 4.29
N TYR A 24 3.89 -6.42 4.25
CA TYR A 24 3.46 -5.07 4.52
C TYR A 24 2.38 -5.13 5.58
N ALA A 25 2.56 -4.35 6.65
CA ALA A 25 1.60 -4.22 7.74
C ALA A 25 1.26 -2.75 7.90
N LEU A 26 0.06 -2.37 7.47
CA LEU A 26 -0.35 -0.98 7.32
C LEU A 26 -1.67 -0.75 8.07
N LYS A 27 -1.88 0.49 8.48
CA LYS A 27 -3.09 0.93 9.19
C LYS A 27 -3.92 1.83 8.29
N LYS A 28 -5.16 2.10 8.70
CA LYS A 28 -6.00 3.10 8.03
C LYS A 28 -5.25 4.42 7.85
N ASP A 29 -5.45 5.06 6.70
CA ASP A 29 -4.84 6.33 6.29
C ASP A 29 -3.32 6.23 6.02
N ASP A 30 -2.74 5.03 6.10
CA ASP A 30 -1.35 4.80 5.71
C ASP A 30 -1.23 4.66 4.20
N ALA A 31 -0.13 5.13 3.63
CA ALA A 31 0.10 5.13 2.19
C ALA A 31 1.32 4.28 1.83
N VAL A 32 1.12 3.34 0.92
CA VAL A 32 2.14 2.37 0.50
C VAL A 32 2.33 2.38 -1.00
N GLU A 33 3.57 2.24 -1.44
CA GLU A 33 3.91 2.06 -2.85
C GLU A 33 4.01 0.58 -3.19
N LEU A 34 3.12 0.12 -4.06
CA LEU A 34 3.03 -1.28 -4.45
C LEU A 34 3.04 -1.42 -5.99
N PRO A 35 3.53 -2.56 -6.51
CA PRO A 35 3.36 -2.90 -7.91
C PRO A 35 1.90 -3.30 -8.21
N GLU A 36 1.26 -2.61 -9.15
CA GLU A 36 -0.13 -2.90 -9.57
C GLU A 36 -0.29 -4.31 -10.18
N ASN A 37 0.77 -4.85 -10.77
CA ASN A 37 0.74 -6.16 -11.42
C ASN A 37 0.61 -7.34 -10.43
N ASP A 38 0.65 -7.09 -9.11
CA ASP A 38 0.55 -8.14 -8.11
C ASP A 38 -0.92 -8.54 -7.81
N ILE A 39 -1.19 -9.84 -7.79
CA ILE A 39 -2.53 -10.39 -7.55
C ILE A 39 -3.07 -9.99 -6.17
N ALA A 40 -2.23 -9.90 -5.14
CA ALA A 40 -2.65 -9.52 -3.79
C ALA A 40 -3.17 -8.08 -3.76
N VAL A 41 -2.48 -7.16 -4.46
CA VAL A 41 -2.88 -5.75 -4.59
C VAL A 41 -4.24 -5.64 -5.28
N ARG A 42 -4.43 -6.34 -6.41
CA ARG A 42 -5.71 -6.34 -7.13
C ARG A 42 -6.84 -6.90 -6.27
N ALA A 43 -6.59 -7.96 -5.50
CA ALA A 43 -7.56 -8.51 -4.57
C ALA A 43 -7.92 -7.52 -3.45
N MET A 44 -6.95 -6.78 -2.91
CA MET A 44 -7.20 -5.76 -1.89
C MET A 44 -7.99 -4.56 -2.40
N VAL A 45 -7.69 -4.09 -3.62
CA VAL A 45 -8.45 -3.03 -4.28
C VAL A 45 -9.88 -3.49 -4.56
N ALA A 46 -10.07 -4.71 -5.06
CA ALA A 46 -11.40 -5.30 -5.25
C ALA A 46 -12.17 -5.44 -3.93
N ARG A 47 -11.47 -5.75 -2.84
CA ARG A 47 -12.01 -5.79 -1.48
C ARG A 47 -12.15 -4.40 -0.83
N ARG A 48 -11.81 -3.31 -1.53
CA ARG A 48 -11.81 -1.92 -1.02
C ARG A 48 -11.00 -1.75 0.28
N GLN A 49 -10.00 -2.59 0.50
CA GLN A 49 -9.12 -2.46 1.66
C GLN A 49 -8.08 -1.35 1.44
N ILE A 50 -7.68 -1.14 0.18
CA ILE A 50 -6.77 -0.10 -0.25
C ILE A 50 -7.34 0.63 -1.48
N LYS A 51 -7.06 1.92 -1.61
CA LYS A 51 -7.50 2.78 -2.72
C LYS A 51 -6.28 3.32 -3.46
N GLU A 52 -6.31 3.29 -4.79
CA GLU A 52 -5.27 3.91 -5.59
C GLU A 52 -5.28 5.44 -5.39
N VAL A 53 -4.12 5.98 -5.05
CA VAL A 53 -3.88 7.42 -5.03
C VAL A 53 -2.92 7.71 -6.18
N ALA A 54 -3.41 8.43 -7.19
CA ALA A 54 -2.56 8.88 -8.28
C ALA A 54 -1.33 9.60 -7.69
N ALA A 55 -0.14 9.17 -8.08
CA ALA A 55 1.13 9.65 -7.54
C ALA A 55 1.47 11.09 -8.03
N THR A 56 0.53 12.02 -7.88
CA THR A 56 0.75 13.45 -8.01
C THR A 56 1.07 13.98 -6.61
N THR A 57 2.37 14.16 -6.36
CA THR A 57 2.95 15.08 -5.36
C THR A 57 2.30 15.09 -3.98
N VAL A 58 2.58 14.07 -3.15
CA VAL A 58 2.71 14.32 -1.71
C VAL A 58 3.99 13.64 -1.25
N GLU A 59 5.00 14.47 -0.99
CA GLU A 59 6.13 14.15 -0.12
C GLU A 59 5.62 13.40 1.13
N PRO A 60 6.34 12.40 1.65
CA PRO A 60 6.01 11.78 2.92
C PRO A 60 6.34 12.76 4.05
N ALA A 61 5.50 13.77 4.27
CA ALA A 61 5.48 14.51 5.52
C ALA A 61 4.68 13.69 6.54
N ASP A 62 5.38 12.80 7.26
CA ASP A 62 5.31 12.65 8.73
C ASP A 62 5.89 11.29 9.13
N SER A 63 7.22 11.16 9.03
CA SER A 63 7.96 10.36 10.01
C SER A 63 8.40 11.29 11.12
N LYS A 64 7.52 11.50 12.09
CA LYS A 64 7.71 12.30 13.29
C LYS A 64 8.72 11.65 14.25
N LYS A 65 9.88 12.30 14.47
CA LYS A 65 10.68 12.28 15.72
C LYS A 65 11.78 13.34 15.63
N LYS A 66 11.58 14.53 16.22
CA LYS A 66 12.09 14.99 17.53
C LYS A 66 13.61 14.90 17.67
#